data_AF-A0A7S0LY22-F1
#
_entry.id   AF-A0A7S0LY22-F1
#
_cell.length_a   1.000
_cell.length_b   1.000
_cell.length_c   1.000
_cell.angle_alpha   90.00
_cell.angle_beta   90.00
_cell.angle_gamma   90.00
#
_symmetry.space_group_name_H-M   'P 1'
#
loop_
_entity.id
_entity.type
_entity.pdbx_description
1 polymer ?
#
loop_
_entity_poly.entity_id
_entity_poly.type
_entity_poly.pdbx_seq_one_letter_code
_entity_poly.pdbx_strand_id
1 'polypeptide(L)'
;VCRVVASEVLVTAPHDAPLREDFLRWTVALPVAVKNLLRAEPGAAGELLGVLPPDAIAALLAAPHQPLHCLHHMRADCLRIALTSPFEPNLSSSLHASVTASVATLTGAMGAMERINGTPLPFAYAAHVR
;
A
#
# COMPACT_ATOMS: atom_id res chain seq x y z
N VAL A 1 -3.62 -5.20 -9.02
CA VAL A 1 -4.14 -4.97 -7.65
C VAL A 1 -4.27 -3.49 -7.31
N CYS A 2 -3.24 -2.65 -7.48
CA CYS A 2 -3.37 -1.19 -7.20
C CYS A 2 -4.49 -0.49 -8.00
N ARG A 3 -4.71 -0.87 -9.27
CA ARG A 3 -5.84 -0.38 -10.07
C ARG A 3 -7.21 -0.75 -9.49
N VAL A 4 -7.33 -1.95 -8.90
CA VAL A 4 -8.58 -2.43 -8.30
C VAL A 4 -8.88 -1.62 -7.06
N VAL A 5 -7.92 -1.50 -6.13
CA VAL A 5 -8.14 -0.75 -4.89
C VAL A 5 -8.40 0.74 -5.15
N ALA A 6 -7.72 1.33 -6.14
CA ALA A 6 -7.96 2.71 -6.54
C ALA A 6 -9.37 2.89 -7.13
N SER A 7 -9.82 1.98 -8.00
CA SER A 7 -11.18 2.03 -8.53
C SER A 7 -12.23 1.85 -7.44
N GLU A 8 -11.95 0.98 -6.47
CA GLU A 8 -12.88 0.67 -5.40
C GLU A 8 -13.05 1.87 -4.47
N VAL A 9 -11.95 2.53 -4.07
CA VAL A 9 -12.02 3.71 -3.19
C VAL A 9 -12.75 4.89 -3.84
N LEU A 10 -12.70 5.00 -5.17
CA LEU A 10 -13.47 6.02 -5.91
C LEU A 10 -14.98 5.84 -5.77
N VAL A 11 -15.43 4.59 -5.61
CA VAL A 11 -16.86 4.26 -5.46
C VAL A 11 -17.30 4.25 -3.99
N THR A 12 -16.42 3.86 -3.07
CA THR A 12 -16.76 3.73 -1.65
C THR A 12 -16.62 5.02 -0.85
N ALA A 13 -15.82 5.97 -1.33
CA ALA A 13 -15.59 7.26 -0.67
C ALA A 13 -15.98 8.47 -1.54
N PRO A 14 -17.18 8.53 -2.17
CA PRO A 14 -17.57 9.69 -2.97
C PRO A 14 -17.73 10.95 -2.12
N HIS A 15 -18.10 10.79 -0.85
CA HIS A 15 -18.42 11.83 0.12
C HIS A 15 -17.21 12.57 0.70
N ASP A 16 -16.05 11.92 0.79
CA ASP A 16 -14.85 12.50 1.38
C ASP A 16 -13.70 12.53 0.36
N ALA A 17 -13.68 13.58 -0.46
CA ALA A 17 -12.68 13.76 -1.49
C ALA A 17 -11.24 13.88 -0.94
N PRO A 18 -10.97 14.66 0.14
CA PRO A 18 -9.63 14.72 0.73
C PRO A 18 -9.11 13.36 1.20
N LEU A 19 -9.94 12.58 1.91
CA LEU A 19 -9.54 11.28 2.43
C LEU A 19 -9.31 10.25 1.30
N ARG A 20 -10.15 10.32 0.27
CA ARG A 20 -9.98 9.53 -0.95
C ARG A 20 -8.68 9.86 -1.67
N GLU A 21 -8.34 11.14 -1.79
CA GLU A 21 -7.07 11.57 -2.39
C GLU A 21 -5.87 11.10 -1.58
N ASP A 22 -5.92 11.18 -0.25
CA ASP A 22 -4.84 10.69 0.62
C ASP A 22 -4.61 9.19 0.43
N PHE A 23 -5.68 8.39 0.44
CA PHE A 23 -5.60 6.95 0.16
C PHE A 23 -4.97 6.65 -1.20
N LEU A 24 -5.33 7.41 -2.24
CA LEU A 24 -4.78 7.24 -3.59
C LEU A 24 -3.29 7.62 -3.66
N ARG A 25 -2.86 8.67 -2.95
CA ARG A 25 -1.45 9.05 -2.85
C ARG A 25 -0.62 7.94 -2.21
N TRP A 26 -1.11 7.33 -1.12
CA TRP A 26 -0.45 6.17 -0.50
C TRP A 26 -0.46 4.93 -1.39
N THR A 27 -1.51 4.74 -2.20
CA THR A 27 -1.57 3.66 -3.21
C THR A 27 -0.48 3.83 -4.27
N VAL A 28 -0.16 5.06 -4.67
CA VAL A 28 0.94 5.38 -5.61
C VAL A 28 2.30 5.24 -4.94
N ALA A 29 2.44 5.64 -3.67
CA ALA A 29 3.70 5.53 -2.93
C ALA A 29 4.11 4.09 -2.63
N LEU A 30 3.15 3.17 -2.46
CA LEU A 30 3.41 1.77 -2.12
C LEU A 30 4.36 1.05 -3.10
N PRO A 31 4.14 1.05 -4.44
CA PRO A 31 5.09 0.45 -5.38
C PRO A 31 6.52 0.99 -5.29
N VAL A 32 6.69 2.31 -5.05
CA VAL A 32 8.01 2.93 -4.85
C VAL A 32 8.65 2.40 -3.58
N ALA A 33 7.90 2.36 -2.48
CA ALA A 33 8.36 1.82 -1.20
C ALA A 33 8.76 0.33 -1.32
N VAL A 34 7.98 -0.46 -2.07
CA VAL A 34 8.28 -1.88 -2.32
C VAL A 34 9.55 -2.03 -3.14
N LYS A 35 9.72 -1.24 -4.21
CA LYS A 35 10.94 -1.22 -5.01
C LYS A 35 12.17 -0.93 -4.14
N ASN A 36 12.10 0.12 -3.32
CA ASN A 36 13.19 0.52 -2.42
C ASN A 36 13.57 -0.61 -1.46
N LEU A 37 12.57 -1.23 -0.82
CA LEU A 37 12.79 -2.35 0.09
C LEU A 37 13.45 -3.54 -0.60
N LEU A 38 12.93 -3.98 -1.75
CA LEU A 38 13.44 -5.16 -2.47
C LEU A 38 14.86 -4.95 -3.00
N ARG A 39 15.23 -3.70 -3.33
CA ARG A 39 16.57 -3.33 -3.79
C ARG A 39 17.54 -2.95 -2.67
N ALA A 40 17.09 -2.97 -1.41
CA ALA A 40 17.84 -2.44 -0.27
C ALA A 40 18.32 -0.98 -0.48
N GLU A 41 17.52 -0.19 -1.18
CA GLU A 41 17.75 1.24 -1.39
C GLU A 41 17.03 2.04 -0.29
N PRO A 42 17.65 3.09 0.27
CA PRO A 42 16.98 3.97 1.23
C PRO A 42 15.80 4.74 0.59
N GLY A 43 15.78 4.85 -0.73
CA GLY A 43 14.83 5.66 -1.48
C GLY A 43 15.27 7.12 -1.61
N ALA A 44 14.66 7.83 -2.56
CA ALA A 44 14.91 9.25 -2.78
C ALA A 44 13.61 10.05 -2.66
N ALA A 45 13.63 11.14 -1.88
CA ALA A 45 12.47 12.00 -1.69
C ALA A 45 11.89 12.51 -3.02
N GLY A 46 12.75 12.72 -4.02
CA GLY A 46 12.38 13.18 -5.36
C GLY A 46 11.38 12.29 -6.09
N GLU A 47 11.34 10.99 -5.80
CA GLU A 47 10.42 10.04 -6.47
C GLU A 47 8.95 10.23 -6.07
N LEU A 48 8.71 10.83 -4.89
CA LEU A 48 7.37 11.01 -4.33
C LEU A 48 6.97 12.49 -4.22
N LEU A 49 7.82 13.41 -4.69
CA LEU A 49 7.50 14.83 -4.77
C LEU A 49 6.26 15.05 -5.65
N GLY A 50 5.31 15.82 -5.13
CA GLY A 50 4.03 16.07 -5.79
C GLY A 50 2.98 14.97 -5.58
N VAL A 51 3.37 13.79 -5.08
CA VAL A 51 2.43 12.72 -4.67
C VAL A 51 2.13 12.85 -3.19
N LEU A 52 3.16 12.80 -2.34
CA LEU A 52 3.03 12.94 -0.89
C LEU A 52 3.55 14.31 -0.43
N PRO A 53 3.02 14.85 0.68
CA PRO A 53 3.59 16.04 1.28
C PRO A 53 5.00 15.73 1.87
N PRO A 54 5.90 16.72 1.98
CA PRO A 54 7.30 16.49 2.35
C PRO A 54 7.52 15.82 3.70
N ASP A 55 6.65 16.12 4.67
CA ASP A 55 6.62 15.51 6.00
C ASP A 55 6.27 14.01 5.94
N ALA A 56 5.28 13.63 5.13
CA ALA A 56 4.93 12.23 4.90
C ALA A 56 6.05 11.47 4.17
N ILE A 57 6.73 12.12 3.22
CA ILE A 57 7.91 11.53 2.56
C ILE A 57 9.02 11.27 3.59
N ALA A 58 9.32 12.24 4.44
CA ALA A 58 10.34 12.09 5.48
C ALA A 58 9.99 10.95 6.45
N ALA A 59 8.72 10.87 6.89
CA ALA A 59 8.24 9.79 7.74
C ALA A 59 8.34 8.41 7.07
N LEU A 60 7.98 8.32 5.78
CA LEU A 60 8.09 7.09 5.00
C LEU A 60 9.53 6.63 4.86
N LEU A 61 10.46 7.54 4.53
CA LEU A 61 11.89 7.20 4.38
C LEU A 61 12.54 6.82 5.71
N ALA A 62 12.07 7.38 6.83
CA ALA A 62 12.51 7.04 8.17
C ALA A 62 11.87 5.74 8.70
N ALA A 63 10.83 5.22 8.06
CA ALA A 63 10.14 4.02 8.52
C ALA A 63 11.06 2.79 8.39
N PRO A 64 11.14 1.92 9.42
CA PRO A 64 11.90 0.68 9.34
C PRO A 64 11.46 -0.24 8.20
N HIS A 65 10.19 -0.11 7.79
CA HIS A 65 9.59 -0.91 6.75
C HIS A 65 8.65 -0.06 5.90
N GLN A 66 9.21 0.58 4.86
CA GLN A 66 8.49 1.56 4.04
C GLN A 66 7.16 1.03 3.46
N PRO A 67 7.08 -0.20 2.89
CA PRO A 67 5.80 -0.72 2.39
C PRO A 67 4.71 -0.88 3.45
N LEU A 68 5.06 -1.38 4.64
CA LEU A 68 4.11 -1.53 5.74
C LEU A 68 3.63 -0.17 6.25
N HIS A 69 4.48 0.86 6.22
CA HIS A 69 4.09 2.23 6.52
C HIS A 69 3.00 2.72 5.56
N CYS A 70 3.19 2.57 4.23
CA CYS A 70 2.15 2.91 3.26
C CYS A 70 0.85 2.11 3.50
N LEU A 71 0.95 0.80 3.72
CA LEU A 71 -0.22 -0.06 3.97
C LEU A 71 -0.96 0.30 5.26
N HIS A 72 -0.25 0.79 6.28
CA HIS A 72 -0.85 1.27 7.52
C HIS A 72 -1.72 2.50 7.27
N HIS A 73 -1.21 3.50 6.54
CA HIS A 73 -1.98 4.68 6.14
C HIS A 73 -3.22 4.30 5.32
N MET A 74 -3.06 3.45 4.30
CA MET A 74 -4.19 2.96 3.52
C MET A 74 -5.28 2.30 4.38
N ARG A 75 -4.90 1.49 5.38
CA ARG A 75 -5.85 0.86 6.31
C ARG A 75 -6.54 1.87 7.22
N ALA A 76 -5.80 2.85 7.74
CA ALA A 76 -6.36 3.90 8.57
C ALA A 76 -7.40 4.73 7.80
N ASP A 77 -7.10 5.05 6.54
CA ASP A 77 -8.02 5.77 5.66
C ASP A 77 -9.25 4.92 5.33
N CYS A 78 -9.11 3.62 5.05
CA CYS A 78 -10.27 2.72 4.87
C CYS A 78 -11.24 2.75 6.06
N LEU A 79 -10.71 2.77 7.29
CA LEU A 79 -11.53 2.83 8.49
C LEU A 79 -12.22 4.20 8.61
N ARG A 80 -11.48 5.29 8.37
CA ARG A 80 -12.04 6.65 8.39
C ARG A 80 -13.13 6.84 7.34
N ILE A 81 -12.96 6.30 6.13
CA ILE A 81 -13.96 6.33 5.06
C ILE A 81 -15.25 5.66 5.53
N ALA A 82 -15.13 4.49 6.17
CA ALA A 82 -16.28 3.74 6.67
C ALA A 82 -17.04 4.50 7.79
N LEU A 83 -16.30 5.16 8.70
CA LEU A 83 -16.87 5.89 9.82
C LEU A 83 -17.54 7.22 9.40
N THR A 84 -17.06 7.84 8.32
CA THR A 84 -17.59 9.10 7.79
C THR A 84 -18.64 8.90 6.70
N SER A 85 -18.87 7.64 6.31
CA SER A 85 -19.77 7.27 5.23
C SER A 85 -21.23 7.67 5.54
N PRO A 86 -21.92 8.34 4.61
CA PRO A 86 -23.35 8.65 4.75
C PRO A 86 -24.25 7.45 4.42
N PHE A 87 -23.68 6.32 4.00
CA PHE A 87 -24.44 5.12 3.67
C PHE A 87 -24.96 4.42 4.93
N GLU A 88 -26.01 3.60 4.74
CA GLU A 88 -26.52 2.72 5.80
C GLU A 88 -25.38 1.88 6.43
N PRO A 89 -25.38 1.65 7.76
CA PRO A 89 -24.26 1.01 8.46
C PRO A 89 -23.85 -0.35 7.88
N ASN A 90 -24.83 -1.15 7.44
CA ASN A 90 -24.58 -2.46 6.83
C ASN A 90 -23.88 -2.33 5.47
N LEU A 91 -24.25 -1.33 4.66
CA LEU A 91 -23.59 -1.05 3.40
C LEU A 91 -22.18 -0.51 3.65
N SER A 92 -22.01 0.45 4.56
CA SER A 92 -20.70 1.00 4.93
C SER A 92 -19.73 -0.08 5.39
N SER A 93 -20.18 -0.98 6.28
CA SER A 93 -19.40 -2.14 6.73
C SER A 93 -19.01 -3.08 5.58
N SER A 94 -19.94 -3.37 4.67
CA SER A 94 -19.68 -4.23 3.51
C SER A 94 -18.65 -3.62 2.56
N LEU A 95 -18.76 -2.31 2.29
CA LEU A 95 -17.81 -1.57 1.46
C LEU A 95 -16.43 -1.50 2.12
N HIS A 96 -16.37 -1.27 3.44
CA HIS A 96 -15.14 -1.29 4.21
C HIS A 96 -14.44 -2.65 4.16
N ALA A 97 -15.19 -3.74 4.34
CA ALA A 97 -14.67 -5.10 4.26
C ALA A 97 -14.08 -5.40 2.88
N SER A 98 -14.77 -4.95 1.82
CA SER A 98 -14.32 -5.12 0.43
C SER A 98 -12.99 -4.40 0.16
N VAL A 99 -12.88 -3.10 0.48
CA VAL A 99 -11.63 -2.35 0.29
C VAL A 99 -10.51 -2.91 1.16
N THR A 100 -10.82 -3.31 2.39
CA THR A 100 -9.85 -3.93 3.31
C THR A 100 -9.31 -5.24 2.76
N ALA A 101 -10.13 -6.06 2.08
CA ALA A 101 -9.68 -7.27 1.41
C ALA A 101 -8.74 -6.96 0.23
N SER A 102 -9.02 -5.89 -0.53
CA SER A 102 -8.11 -5.41 -1.58
C SER A 102 -6.75 -4.96 -1.02
N VAL A 103 -6.73 -4.25 0.12
CA VAL A 103 -5.49 -3.86 0.82
C VAL A 103 -4.77 -5.08 1.43
N ALA A 104 -5.51 -6.07 1.93
CA ALA A 104 -4.94 -7.32 2.42
C ALA A 104 -4.26 -8.10 1.28
N THR A 105 -4.82 -8.07 0.07
CA THR A 105 -4.20 -8.68 -1.12
C THR A 105 -2.87 -8.01 -1.46
N LEU A 106 -2.79 -6.68 -1.39
CA LEU A 106 -1.51 -5.95 -1.54
C LEU A 106 -0.49 -6.34 -0.46
N THR A 107 -0.95 -6.47 0.78
CA THR A 107 -0.10 -6.89 1.91
C THR A 107 0.46 -8.29 1.68
N GLY A 108 -0.37 -9.23 1.25
CA GLY A 108 0.05 -10.61 0.96
C GLY A 108 1.02 -10.69 -0.22
N ALA A 109 0.77 -9.91 -1.30
CA ALA A 109 1.68 -9.82 -2.43
C ALA A 109 3.05 -9.27 -2.02
N MET A 110 3.07 -8.25 -1.16
CA MET A 110 4.30 -7.67 -0.62
C MET A 110 5.11 -8.69 0.19
N GLY A 111 4.49 -9.40 1.14
CA GLY A 111 5.17 -10.45 1.90
C GLY A 111 5.62 -11.64 1.03
N ALA A 112 4.93 -11.93 -0.06
CA ALA A 112 5.38 -12.93 -1.03
C ALA A 112 6.64 -12.46 -1.78
N MET A 113 6.72 -11.18 -2.17
CA MET A 113 7.90 -10.61 -2.83
C MET A 113 9.12 -10.61 -1.90
N GLU A 114 8.94 -10.28 -0.62
CA GLU A 114 10.01 -10.36 0.38
C GLU A 114 10.55 -11.77 0.52
N ARG A 115 9.65 -12.76 0.62
CA ARG A 115 10.05 -14.16 0.69
C ARG A 115 10.84 -14.56 -0.55
N ILE A 116 10.33 -14.26 -1.74
CA ILE A 116 11.03 -14.56 -3.01
C ILE A 116 12.42 -13.90 -3.04
N ASN A 117 12.53 -12.66 -2.58
CA ASN A 117 13.79 -11.92 -2.55
C ASN A 117 14.78 -12.48 -1.50
N GLY A 118 14.27 -12.91 -0.35
CA GLY A 118 15.07 -13.42 0.77
C GLY A 118 15.39 -14.92 0.71
N THR A 119 14.72 -15.70 -0.15
CA THR A 119 14.94 -17.14 -0.28
C THR A 119 15.51 -17.49 -1.66
N PRO A 120 16.84 -17.38 -1.87
CA PRO A 120 17.45 -17.82 -3.12
C PRO A 120 17.27 -19.33 -3.31
N LEU A 121 17.32 -19.80 -4.56
CA LEU A 121 17.26 -21.22 -4.88
C LEU A 121 18.35 -21.98 -4.11
N PRO A 122 18.06 -23.19 -3.59
CA PRO A 122 19.05 -23.96 -2.86
C PRO A 122 20.30 -24.19 -3.71
N PHE A 123 21.46 -23.99 -3.12
CA PHE A 123 22.75 -24.04 -3.81
C PHE A 123 22.97 -25.33 -4.60
N ALA A 124 22.48 -26.46 -4.07
CA ALA A 124 22.55 -27.77 -4.73
C ALA A 124 21.95 -27.75 -6.16
N TYR A 125 20.84 -27.04 -6.36
CA TYR A 125 20.23 -26.92 -7.68
C TYR A 125 21.03 -25.99 -8.62
N ALA A 126 21.59 -24.91 -8.09
CA ALA A 126 22.37 -23.95 -8.90
C ALA A 126 23.73 -24.51 -9.33
N ALA A 127 24.33 -25.40 -8.53
CA ALA A 127 25.63 -26.00 -8.81
C ALA A 127 25.59 -27.11 -9.87
N HIS A 128 24.44 -27.78 -10.07
CA HIS A 128 24.30 -28.85 -11.07
C HIS A 128 23.95 -28.36 -12.49
N VAL A 129 23.55 -27.10 -12.64
CA VAL A 129 23.15 -26.49 -13.92
C VAL A 129 24.25 -25.61 -14.53
N ARG A 130 25.34 -25.35 -13.78
CA ARG A 130 26.55 -24.68 -14.27
C ARG A 130 27.56 -25.71 -14.79
#